data_AF-A0A5B9R945-F1
#
_entry.id   AF-A0A5B9R945-F1
#
_cell.length_a   1.000
_cell.length_b   1.000
_cell.length_c   1.000
_cell.angle_alpha   90.00
_cell.angle_beta   90.00
_cell.angle_gamma   90.00
#
_symmetry.space_group_name_H-M   'P 1'
#
loop_
_entity.id
_entity.type
_entity.pdbx_description
1 polymer ?
#
loop_
_entity_poly.entity_id
_entity_poly.type
_entity_poly.pdbx_seq_one_letter_code
_entity_poly.pdbx_strand_id
1 'polypeptide(L)'
;MYFPLYSFTPYFGGVGIFLTLIYYLKIKILPNLFYPLRVGKKGVKHSNKSSEPYIGSEHNKLGCLNWKNKINLFIKFNFINSDLTNDLNKCPQIIRKIEGKILQINSPNLSIKTINKHKAEALSLAGKWFSRFYSISCSEFTKSLIKPAVLPTRWLGLNNSLTDSDKEYIQQFWVGLLEGDGTITVDKLKNTLRIRFVIALKNLDRNVFMLNLIRDTIGGRIRIERNNRYVVWTASNKKDLVKVFAILAKYPLISSRKQCQLSFAKRCLINPDIGNFVKNRNEKYLNQSKFVIDPNNFPLYFKGWFSGFVEAEGHFSLIRYPTGKIRKASFSIGQNYDKSLIEMIKNYVGSTHKITEDKPKLVKASFFDNRLAGSIFKEENNFQSNLSEDCSITKHYRVAIYGPKSRSFLFTHFSNYPLLGDKYYSYVNWISAFDNYAELLKSK
;
A
#
# COMPACT_ATOMS: atom_id res chain seq x y z
N MET A 1 16.88 -4.27 -51.03
CA MET A 1 16.04 -4.08 -49.82
C MET A 1 16.85 -3.18 -48.90
N TYR A 2 16.59 -1.87 -48.80
CA TYR A 2 15.44 -1.21 -48.15
C TYR A 2 15.23 -1.72 -46.70
N PHE A 3 15.57 -1.00 -45.62
CA PHE A 3 15.09 0.33 -45.11
C PHE A 3 13.58 0.36 -44.75
N PRO A 4 13.10 1.15 -43.75
CA PRO A 4 13.77 1.58 -42.50
C PRO A 4 12.86 1.85 -41.24
N LEU A 5 13.51 2.16 -40.11
CA LEU A 5 13.28 3.24 -39.09
C LEU A 5 11.89 3.76 -38.59
N TYR A 6 11.87 4.04 -37.27
CA TYR A 6 11.31 5.21 -36.52
C TYR A 6 9.79 5.48 -36.22
N SER A 7 9.37 5.11 -35.00
CA SER A 7 8.97 6.02 -33.86
C SER A 7 7.58 6.73 -33.72
N PHE A 8 7.32 7.19 -32.47
CA PHE A 8 6.34 8.19 -31.93
C PHE A 8 4.81 7.89 -31.77
N THR A 9 4.42 7.55 -30.51
CA THR A 9 3.28 8.05 -29.65
C THR A 9 1.83 8.24 -30.20
N PRO A 10 0.78 8.60 -29.40
CA PRO A 10 0.58 8.59 -27.92
C PRO A 10 -0.64 7.73 -27.45
N TYR A 11 -0.93 7.70 -26.13
CA TYR A 11 -2.04 6.94 -25.53
C TYR A 11 -3.06 7.82 -24.78
N PHE A 12 -4.34 7.80 -25.18
CA PHE A 12 -5.48 8.39 -24.43
C PHE A 12 -6.85 7.73 -24.72
N GLY A 13 -6.87 6.47 -25.17
CA GLY A 13 -8.04 5.88 -25.85
C GLY A 13 -9.28 5.53 -25.01
N GLY A 14 -9.16 5.30 -23.70
CA GLY A 14 -10.22 4.64 -22.90
C GLY A 14 -11.52 5.43 -22.78
N VAL A 15 -11.45 6.68 -22.31
CA VAL A 15 -12.64 7.49 -21.97
C VAL A 15 -13.45 7.87 -23.21
N GLY A 16 -12.78 8.21 -24.31
CA GLY A 16 -13.44 8.58 -25.56
C GLY A 16 -14.31 7.45 -26.13
N ILE A 17 -13.80 6.20 -26.11
CA ILE A 17 -14.52 5.04 -26.64
C ILE A 17 -15.81 4.76 -25.85
N PHE A 18 -15.79 4.89 -24.52
CA PHE A 18 -16.97 4.67 -23.68
C PHE A 18 -18.10 5.67 -24.01
N LEU A 19 -17.76 6.95 -24.15
CA LEU A 19 -18.71 8.00 -24.54
C LEU A 19 -19.22 7.80 -25.97
N THR A 20 -18.35 7.44 -26.93
CA THR A 20 -18.74 7.13 -28.31
C THR A 20 -19.70 5.93 -28.38
N LEU A 21 -19.50 4.89 -27.56
CA LEU A 21 -20.38 3.72 -27.54
C LEU A 21 -21.78 4.06 -27.03
N ILE A 22 -21.88 4.85 -25.96
CA ILE A 22 -23.16 5.35 -25.43
C ILE A 22 -23.88 6.23 -26.47
N TYR A 23 -23.15 7.13 -27.13
CA TYR A 23 -23.68 7.99 -28.21
C TYR A 23 -24.22 7.16 -29.39
N TYR A 24 -23.47 6.14 -29.83
CA TYR A 24 -23.88 5.24 -30.91
C TYR A 24 -25.16 4.46 -30.56
N LEU A 25 -25.23 3.87 -29.37
CA LEU A 25 -26.42 3.12 -28.92
C LEU A 25 -27.67 4.02 -28.87
N LYS A 26 -27.52 5.26 -28.38
CA LYS A 26 -28.62 6.22 -28.23
C LYS A 26 -29.17 6.73 -29.57
N ILE A 27 -28.33 6.86 -30.60
CA ILE A 27 -28.69 7.48 -31.88
C ILE A 27 -28.96 6.46 -33.00
N LYS A 28 -28.18 5.37 -33.12
CA LYS A 28 -28.30 4.43 -34.25
C LYS A 28 -29.27 3.28 -34.01
N ILE A 29 -29.41 2.79 -32.77
CA ILE A 29 -30.21 1.59 -32.49
C ILE A 29 -31.61 1.94 -32.02
N LEU A 30 -31.75 2.81 -31.01
CA LEU A 30 -33.05 3.10 -30.40
C LEU A 30 -34.12 3.63 -31.37
N PRO A 31 -33.88 4.61 -32.25
CA PRO A 31 -34.92 5.11 -33.17
C PRO A 31 -35.50 4.04 -34.10
N ASN A 32 -34.67 3.09 -34.55
CA ASN A 32 -35.09 1.99 -35.43
C ASN A 32 -35.98 0.95 -34.73
N LEU A 33 -36.11 0.96 -33.40
CA LEU A 33 -37.06 0.08 -32.70
C LEU A 33 -38.50 0.62 -32.69
N PHE A 34 -38.76 1.88 -33.09
CA PHE A 34 -40.05 2.55 -32.83
C PHE A 34 -40.87 2.99 -34.07
N TYR A 35 -40.41 2.76 -35.31
CA TYR A 35 -41.16 3.12 -36.54
C TYR A 35 -41.55 1.89 -37.42
N PRO A 36 -42.72 1.91 -38.11
CA PRO A 36 -43.19 0.85 -39.02
C PRO A 36 -42.84 1.07 -40.51
N LEU A 37 -42.99 0.03 -41.36
CA LEU A 37 -42.59 0.02 -42.78
C LEU A 37 -43.72 -0.42 -43.76
N ARG A 38 -43.58 -0.07 -45.05
CA ARG A 38 -44.44 -0.46 -46.20
C ARG A 38 -43.66 -1.34 -47.22
N VAL A 39 -44.35 -2.05 -48.12
CA VAL A 39 -43.78 -3.10 -49.02
C VAL A 39 -44.33 -3.04 -50.47
N GLY A 40 -43.54 -3.48 -51.47
CA GLY A 40 -43.89 -3.60 -52.91
C GLY A 40 -43.17 -4.77 -53.64
N LYS A 41 -43.55 -5.09 -54.91
CA LYS A 41 -43.16 -6.32 -55.66
C LYS A 41 -42.22 -6.09 -56.88
N LYS A 42 -41.81 -7.17 -57.60
CA LYS A 42 -40.63 -7.28 -58.52
C LYS A 42 -40.91 -7.81 -59.95
N GLY A 43 -39.93 -7.60 -60.86
CA GLY A 43 -39.61 -8.38 -62.10
C GLY A 43 -38.27 -7.88 -62.73
N VAL A 44 -37.59 -8.45 -63.75
CA VAL A 44 -37.49 -9.81 -64.37
C VAL A 44 -35.98 -10.06 -64.77
N LYS A 45 -35.55 -10.41 -66.00
CA LYS A 45 -34.14 -10.63 -66.47
C LYS A 45 -33.99 -10.53 -68.00
N HIS A 46 -32.76 -10.23 -68.52
CA HIS A 46 -32.06 -10.98 -69.60
C HIS A 46 -30.54 -10.63 -69.68
N SER A 47 -29.81 -10.89 -70.78
CA SER A 47 -28.43 -11.47 -70.74
C SER A 47 -27.36 -11.05 -71.79
N ASN A 48 -26.07 -11.23 -71.42
CA ASN A 48 -24.83 -11.55 -72.22
C ASN A 48 -23.72 -10.50 -72.56
N LYS A 49 -22.48 -11.04 -72.65
CA LYS A 49 -21.18 -10.58 -73.26
C LYS A 49 -20.20 -9.62 -72.53
N SER A 50 -19.16 -10.25 -71.94
CA SER A 50 -17.70 -10.02 -72.10
C SER A 50 -17.06 -8.62 -72.33
N SER A 51 -16.29 -8.12 -71.33
CA SER A 51 -14.85 -7.75 -71.44
C SER A 51 -14.27 -7.35 -70.05
N GLU A 52 -12.94 -7.39 -69.87
CA GLU A 52 -12.25 -6.93 -68.64
C GLU A 52 -11.91 -5.40 -68.70
N PRO A 53 -11.15 -4.80 -67.76
CA PRO A 53 -11.78 -4.19 -66.59
C PRO A 53 -11.39 -2.71 -66.42
N TYR A 54 -12.36 -1.79 -66.47
CA TYR A 54 -12.11 -0.37 -66.18
C TYR A 54 -12.14 -0.07 -64.68
N ILE A 55 -11.14 0.67 -64.20
CA ILE A 55 -11.04 1.09 -62.80
C ILE A 55 -11.98 2.29 -62.57
N GLY A 56 -13.02 2.09 -61.76
CA GLY A 56 -13.94 3.14 -61.31
C GLY A 56 -14.47 2.82 -59.92
N SER A 57 -14.09 3.61 -58.92
CA SER A 57 -14.32 3.27 -57.51
C SER A 57 -15.71 3.67 -57.01
N GLU A 58 -16.39 2.73 -56.34
CA GLU A 58 -17.43 3.08 -55.37
C GLU A 58 -16.87 3.98 -54.25
N HIS A 59 -17.70 4.91 -53.79
CA HIS A 59 -17.90 5.37 -52.39
C HIS A 59 -16.68 5.45 -51.43
N ASN A 60 -16.60 6.50 -50.60
CA ASN A 60 -17.43 6.66 -49.38
C ASN A 60 -17.64 5.40 -48.49
N LYS A 61 -16.77 4.38 -48.57
CA LYS A 61 -16.78 3.15 -47.73
C LYS A 61 -15.60 3.03 -46.76
N LEU A 62 -14.60 3.91 -46.87
CA LEU A 62 -13.39 3.94 -46.01
C LEU A 62 -13.67 4.10 -44.50
N GLY A 63 -14.84 4.61 -44.11
CA GLY A 63 -15.22 4.76 -42.70
C GLY A 63 -15.50 3.44 -41.95
N CYS A 64 -16.04 2.42 -42.61
CA CYS A 64 -16.57 1.24 -41.91
C CYS A 64 -15.53 0.13 -41.65
N LEU A 65 -14.56 -0.07 -42.54
CA LEU A 65 -13.51 -1.11 -42.35
C LEU A 65 -12.55 -0.75 -41.20
N ASN A 66 -12.32 0.54 -41.00
CA ASN A 66 -11.35 1.10 -40.06
C ASN A 66 -11.66 0.71 -38.60
N TRP A 67 -12.95 0.64 -38.21
CA TRP A 67 -13.35 0.42 -36.82
C TRP A 67 -13.23 -1.04 -36.35
N LYS A 68 -13.59 -2.02 -37.20
CA LYS A 68 -13.35 -3.46 -36.89
C LYS A 68 -11.87 -3.74 -36.63
N ASN A 69 -11.00 -3.15 -37.44
CA ASN A 69 -9.56 -3.30 -37.28
C ASN A 69 -9.04 -2.61 -36.01
N LYS A 70 -9.51 -1.39 -35.70
CA LYS A 70 -9.17 -0.70 -34.43
C LYS A 70 -9.60 -1.48 -33.18
N ILE A 71 -10.77 -2.13 -33.19
CA ILE A 71 -11.21 -3.00 -32.08
C ILE A 71 -10.31 -4.25 -31.96
N ASN A 72 -10.04 -4.95 -33.08
CA ASN A 72 -9.17 -6.13 -33.06
C ASN A 72 -7.71 -5.82 -32.66
N LEU A 73 -7.18 -4.66 -33.08
CA LEU A 73 -5.89 -4.15 -32.63
C LEU A 73 -5.92 -3.88 -31.13
N PHE A 74 -6.91 -3.16 -30.60
CA PHE A 74 -7.00 -2.86 -29.17
C PHE A 74 -7.10 -4.13 -28.30
N ILE A 75 -7.84 -5.15 -28.76
CA ILE A 75 -7.91 -6.46 -28.09
C ILE A 75 -6.54 -7.15 -28.07
N LYS A 76 -5.82 -7.18 -29.21
CA LYS A 76 -4.47 -7.79 -29.27
C LYS A 76 -3.41 -7.00 -28.48
N PHE A 77 -3.51 -5.68 -28.41
CA PHE A 77 -2.44 -4.82 -27.86
C PHE A 77 -2.48 -4.70 -26.32
N ASN A 78 -3.64 -4.90 -25.69
CA ASN A 78 -3.81 -4.68 -24.24
C ASN A 78 -3.99 -5.97 -23.41
N PHE A 79 -4.33 -7.11 -24.03
CA PHE A 79 -4.66 -8.34 -23.31
C PHE A 79 -3.99 -9.59 -23.90
N ILE A 80 -2.73 -9.77 -23.52
CA ILE A 80 -2.07 -11.08 -23.47
C ILE A 80 -1.84 -11.37 -21.99
N ASN A 81 -2.20 -12.57 -21.54
CA ASN A 81 -2.13 -13.08 -20.15
C ASN A 81 -3.14 -12.49 -19.14
N SER A 82 -4.43 -12.83 -19.29
CA SER A 82 -5.34 -13.06 -18.15
C SER A 82 -6.44 -14.07 -18.50
N ASP A 83 -6.89 -14.86 -17.52
CA ASP A 83 -7.86 -15.97 -17.70
C ASP A 83 -9.31 -15.53 -17.97
N LEU A 84 -9.53 -14.23 -18.24
CA LEU A 84 -10.84 -13.67 -18.59
C LEU A 84 -11.29 -14.03 -20.03
N THR A 85 -10.45 -14.71 -20.81
CA THR A 85 -10.74 -15.16 -22.18
C THR A 85 -12.07 -15.91 -22.29
N ASN A 86 -12.37 -16.83 -21.38
CA ASN A 86 -13.57 -17.67 -21.43
C ASN A 86 -14.90 -16.90 -21.25
N ASP A 87 -14.89 -15.72 -20.62
CA ASP A 87 -16.09 -14.87 -20.50
C ASP A 87 -16.08 -13.71 -21.51
N LEU A 88 -14.92 -13.16 -21.85
CA LEU A 88 -14.81 -12.13 -22.90
C LEU A 88 -15.08 -12.70 -24.31
N ASN A 89 -14.72 -13.96 -24.59
CA ASN A 89 -15.05 -14.63 -25.85
C ASN A 89 -16.56 -14.84 -26.05
N LYS A 90 -17.38 -14.72 -24.99
CA LYS A 90 -18.84 -14.73 -25.08
C LYS A 90 -19.41 -13.36 -25.49
N CYS A 91 -18.69 -12.25 -25.28
CA CYS A 91 -19.16 -10.91 -25.66
C CYS A 91 -19.46 -10.77 -27.17
N PRO A 92 -18.57 -11.18 -28.11
CA PRO A 92 -18.89 -11.20 -29.54
C PRO A 92 -20.11 -12.08 -29.88
N GLN A 93 -20.33 -13.18 -29.15
CA GLN A 93 -21.49 -14.05 -29.36
C GLN A 93 -22.79 -13.41 -28.87
N ILE A 94 -22.77 -12.69 -27.74
CA ILE A 94 -23.91 -11.95 -27.21
C ILE A 94 -24.27 -10.77 -28.12
N ILE A 95 -23.27 -10.02 -28.59
CA ILE A 95 -23.45 -8.94 -29.57
C ILE A 95 -24.08 -9.49 -30.86
N ARG A 96 -23.53 -10.57 -31.45
CA ARG A 96 -24.12 -11.22 -32.63
C ARG A 96 -25.54 -11.76 -32.41
N LYS A 97 -25.89 -12.20 -31.19
CA LYS A 97 -27.26 -12.59 -30.84
C LYS A 97 -28.22 -11.39 -30.79
N ILE A 98 -27.77 -10.25 -30.28
CA ILE A 98 -28.54 -8.99 -30.29
C ILE A 98 -28.68 -8.47 -31.73
N GLU A 99 -27.60 -8.41 -32.50
CA GLU A 99 -27.61 -8.04 -33.93
C GLU A 99 -28.53 -8.95 -34.75
N GLY A 100 -28.46 -10.28 -34.55
CA GLY A 100 -29.34 -11.25 -35.22
C GLY A 100 -30.82 -11.04 -34.89
N LYS A 101 -31.16 -10.66 -33.65
CA LYS A 101 -32.54 -10.30 -33.27
C LYS A 101 -33.00 -9.00 -33.92
N ILE A 102 -32.12 -8.01 -34.05
CA ILE A 102 -32.40 -6.74 -34.76
C ILE A 102 -32.59 -6.98 -36.27
N LEU A 103 -31.81 -7.88 -36.88
CA LEU A 103 -32.00 -8.28 -38.28
C LEU A 103 -33.31 -9.05 -38.49
N GLN A 104 -33.71 -9.91 -37.54
CA GLN A 104 -35.03 -10.55 -37.55
C GLN A 104 -36.15 -9.50 -37.49
N ILE A 105 -36.09 -8.52 -36.58
CA ILE A 105 -37.07 -7.42 -36.45
C ILE A 105 -37.31 -6.67 -37.78
N ASN A 106 -36.29 -6.51 -38.62
CA ASN A 106 -36.36 -5.75 -39.88
C ASN A 106 -36.78 -6.60 -41.10
N SER A 107 -37.21 -7.85 -40.91
CA SER A 107 -37.61 -8.73 -42.02
C SER A 107 -39.03 -8.41 -42.53
N PRO A 108 -39.23 -8.12 -43.83
CA PRO A 108 -40.43 -7.44 -44.34
C PRO A 108 -41.74 -8.24 -44.31
N ASN A 109 -41.70 -9.52 -43.92
CA ASN A 109 -42.86 -10.44 -43.93
C ASN A 109 -43.23 -10.98 -42.53
N LEU A 110 -42.71 -10.40 -41.43
CA LEU A 110 -43.02 -10.86 -40.08
C LEU A 110 -44.29 -10.23 -39.50
N SER A 111 -45.02 -11.02 -38.69
CA SER A 111 -46.13 -10.49 -37.89
C SER A 111 -45.62 -9.52 -36.81
N ILE A 112 -46.43 -8.51 -36.48
CA ILE A 112 -46.14 -7.52 -35.43
C ILE A 112 -45.90 -8.21 -34.07
N LYS A 113 -46.63 -9.31 -33.79
CA LYS A 113 -46.47 -10.12 -32.57
C LYS A 113 -45.08 -10.79 -32.51
N THR A 114 -44.56 -11.26 -33.65
CA THR A 114 -43.21 -11.83 -33.76
C THR A 114 -42.13 -10.76 -33.59
N ILE A 115 -42.32 -9.59 -34.24
CA ILE A 115 -41.41 -8.45 -34.15
C ILE A 115 -41.25 -7.97 -32.69
N ASN A 116 -42.36 -7.79 -31.97
CA ASN A 116 -42.33 -7.31 -30.59
C ASN A 116 -41.71 -8.34 -29.62
N LYS A 117 -41.90 -9.65 -29.86
CA LYS A 117 -41.18 -10.71 -29.11
C LYS A 117 -39.67 -10.57 -29.25
N HIS A 118 -39.15 -10.39 -30.46
CA HIS A 118 -37.71 -10.23 -30.68
C HIS A 118 -37.15 -8.92 -30.13
N LYS A 119 -37.94 -7.83 -30.07
CA LYS A 119 -37.53 -6.58 -29.38
C LYS A 119 -37.31 -6.81 -27.88
N ALA A 120 -38.23 -7.50 -27.21
CA ALA A 120 -38.10 -7.82 -25.78
C ALA A 120 -36.90 -8.76 -25.50
N GLU A 121 -36.70 -9.79 -26.34
CA GLU A 121 -35.55 -10.70 -26.25
C GLU A 121 -34.20 -9.95 -26.37
N ALA A 122 -34.08 -9.04 -27.34
CA ALA A 122 -32.88 -8.24 -27.56
C ALA A 122 -32.56 -7.30 -26.39
N LEU A 123 -33.58 -6.61 -25.85
CA LEU A 123 -33.41 -5.70 -24.71
C LEU A 123 -33.00 -6.43 -23.42
N SER A 124 -33.58 -7.61 -23.16
CA SER A 124 -33.21 -8.44 -22.01
C SER A 124 -31.75 -8.92 -22.08
N LEU A 125 -31.28 -9.31 -23.28
CA LEU A 125 -29.88 -9.68 -23.51
C LEU A 125 -28.93 -8.50 -23.31
N ALA A 126 -29.28 -7.32 -23.81
CA ALA A 126 -28.47 -6.11 -23.64
C ALA A 126 -28.32 -5.70 -22.16
N GLY A 127 -29.41 -5.71 -21.38
CA GLY A 127 -29.38 -5.36 -19.96
C GLY A 127 -28.50 -6.31 -19.13
N LYS A 128 -28.64 -7.64 -19.35
CA LYS A 128 -27.82 -8.65 -18.67
C LYS A 128 -26.33 -8.54 -19.03
N TRP A 129 -26.01 -8.19 -20.27
CA TRP A 129 -24.63 -7.95 -20.70
C TRP A 129 -24.03 -6.71 -20.02
N PHE A 130 -24.76 -5.58 -20.02
CA PHE A 130 -24.28 -4.31 -19.47
C PHE A 130 -23.96 -4.41 -17.97
N SER A 131 -24.83 -5.06 -17.18
CA SER A 131 -24.62 -5.30 -15.75
C SER A 131 -23.36 -6.13 -15.46
N ARG A 132 -23.14 -7.23 -16.20
CA ARG A 132 -21.96 -8.10 -16.03
C ARG A 132 -20.67 -7.39 -16.47
N PHE A 133 -20.71 -6.60 -17.54
CA PHE A 133 -19.54 -5.85 -18.03
C PHE A 133 -19.12 -4.75 -17.06
N TYR A 134 -20.07 -3.99 -16.50
CA TYR A 134 -19.80 -2.93 -15.52
C TYR A 134 -19.13 -3.48 -14.24
N SER A 135 -19.63 -4.61 -13.73
CA SER A 135 -19.03 -5.34 -12.61
C SER A 135 -17.56 -5.72 -12.87
N ILE A 136 -17.26 -6.28 -14.04
CA ILE A 136 -15.91 -6.70 -14.42
C ILE A 136 -14.96 -5.49 -14.51
N SER A 137 -15.35 -4.41 -15.21
CA SER A 137 -14.48 -3.24 -15.37
C SER A 137 -14.10 -2.55 -14.06
N CYS A 138 -15.02 -2.42 -13.10
CA CYS A 138 -14.69 -1.88 -11.76
C CYS A 138 -13.69 -2.77 -11.00
N SER A 139 -13.75 -4.09 -11.19
CA SER A 139 -12.84 -5.05 -10.53
C SER A 139 -11.45 -5.14 -11.16
N GLU A 140 -11.27 -4.71 -12.42
CA GLU A 140 -9.97 -4.76 -13.12
C GLU A 140 -9.25 -3.41 -13.14
N PHE A 141 -9.99 -2.29 -13.20
CA PHE A 141 -9.39 -0.95 -13.04
C PHE A 141 -8.71 -0.77 -11.67
N THR A 142 -9.18 -1.50 -10.65
CA THR A 142 -8.63 -1.54 -9.29
C THR A 142 -7.44 -2.50 -9.12
N LYS A 143 -7.13 -3.36 -10.09
CA LYS A 143 -6.03 -4.35 -10.03
C LYS A 143 -4.87 -4.08 -10.99
N SER A 144 -5.15 -3.45 -12.14
CA SER A 144 -4.23 -3.48 -13.29
C SER A 144 -3.16 -2.38 -13.29
N LEU A 145 -3.44 -1.20 -12.72
CA LEU A 145 -2.64 0.00 -12.97
C LEU A 145 -1.49 0.29 -11.99
N ILE A 146 -1.34 -0.49 -10.91
CA ILE A 146 -0.09 -0.54 -10.16
C ILE A 146 0.17 -1.99 -9.74
N LYS A 147 1.24 -2.59 -10.26
CA LYS A 147 1.91 -3.72 -9.60
C LYS A 147 3.12 -3.19 -8.82
N PRO A 148 2.95 -2.76 -7.56
CA PRO A 148 4.06 -2.84 -6.62
C PRO A 148 4.49 -4.31 -6.51
N ALA A 149 5.68 -4.57 -5.97
CA ALA A 149 6.00 -5.87 -5.43
C ALA A 149 4.85 -6.35 -4.52
N VAL A 150 4.61 -7.66 -4.59
CA VAL A 150 3.52 -8.31 -3.87
C VAL A 150 3.82 -8.25 -2.37
N LEU A 151 2.94 -7.58 -1.59
CA LEU A 151 2.78 -7.86 -0.15
C LEU A 151 2.67 -9.38 -0.04
N PRO A 152 3.68 -10.11 0.49
CA PRO A 152 4.00 -11.46 0.02
C PRO A 152 2.75 -12.34 0.02
N THR A 153 2.42 -12.98 -1.10
CA THR A 153 1.06 -13.49 -1.37
C THR A 153 0.54 -14.42 -0.27
N ARG A 154 1.47 -15.10 0.41
CA ARG A 154 1.35 -15.76 1.73
C ARG A 154 0.45 -15.06 2.76
N TRP A 155 0.49 -13.72 2.86
CA TRP A 155 -0.26 -12.93 3.85
C TRP A 155 -1.59 -12.38 3.33
N LEU A 156 -1.74 -12.23 2.01
CA LEU A 156 -3.00 -11.81 1.38
C LEU A 156 -3.87 -13.00 0.95
N GLY A 157 -3.31 -14.21 0.95
CA GLY A 157 -4.02 -15.47 0.73
C GLY A 157 -4.91 -15.81 1.92
N LEU A 158 -6.21 -15.55 1.76
CA LEU A 158 -7.24 -15.89 2.74
C LEU A 158 -7.17 -17.37 3.18
N ASN A 159 -7.46 -17.60 4.47
CA ASN A 159 -7.69 -18.89 5.13
C ASN A 159 -6.48 -19.79 5.48
N ASN A 160 -5.25 -19.48 5.07
CA ASN A 160 -4.08 -20.22 5.57
C ASN A 160 -3.64 -19.74 6.95
N SER A 161 -3.51 -20.66 7.91
CA SER A 161 -2.97 -20.34 9.24
C SER A 161 -1.49 -20.00 9.18
N LEU A 162 -1.05 -19.01 9.96
CA LEU A 162 0.36 -18.62 10.04
C LEU A 162 1.25 -19.79 10.48
N THR A 163 2.38 -19.99 9.81
CA THR A 163 3.39 -20.97 10.24
C THR A 163 4.08 -20.49 11.52
N ASP A 164 4.81 -21.37 12.22
CA ASP A 164 5.58 -20.93 13.39
C ASP A 164 6.77 -20.04 13.01
N SER A 165 7.32 -20.19 11.81
CA SER A 165 8.29 -19.24 11.23
C SER A 165 7.68 -17.86 10.93
N ASP A 166 6.40 -17.79 10.53
CA ASP A 166 5.68 -16.51 10.36
C ASP A 166 5.41 -15.83 11.70
N LYS A 167 5.01 -16.60 12.72
CA LYS A 167 4.81 -16.11 14.09
C LYS A 167 6.13 -15.61 14.70
N GLU A 168 7.21 -16.37 14.52
CA GLU A 168 8.57 -15.97 14.93
C GLU A 168 8.97 -14.65 14.25
N TYR A 169 8.81 -14.54 12.93
CA TYR A 169 9.09 -13.29 12.21
C TYR A 169 8.27 -12.11 12.74
N ILE A 170 6.96 -12.26 12.90
CA ILE A 170 6.08 -11.20 13.42
C ILE A 170 6.46 -10.79 14.84
N GLN A 171 6.90 -11.72 15.69
CA GLN A 171 7.38 -11.38 17.04
C GLN A 171 8.66 -10.54 16.99
N GLN A 172 9.65 -10.94 16.19
CA GLN A 172 10.90 -10.17 16.02
C GLN A 172 10.63 -8.77 15.45
N PHE A 173 9.79 -8.70 14.41
CA PHE A 173 9.33 -7.45 13.79
C PHE A 173 8.58 -6.55 14.80
N TRP A 174 7.69 -7.12 15.61
CA TRP A 174 6.96 -6.36 16.63
C TRP A 174 7.88 -5.74 17.68
N VAL A 175 8.97 -6.41 18.08
CA VAL A 175 9.95 -5.79 18.99
C VAL A 175 10.58 -4.56 18.35
N GLY A 176 11.02 -4.64 17.09
CA GLY A 176 11.55 -3.49 16.36
C GLY A 176 10.54 -2.33 16.22
N LEU A 177 9.29 -2.64 15.90
CA LEU A 177 8.20 -1.66 15.79
C LEU A 177 7.88 -1.00 17.16
N LEU A 178 7.89 -1.79 18.24
CA LEU A 178 7.75 -1.30 19.60
C LEU A 178 8.93 -0.38 20.00
N GLU A 179 10.12 -0.59 19.44
CA GLU A 179 11.31 0.21 19.71
C GLU A 179 11.41 1.54 18.97
N GLY A 180 10.77 1.67 17.80
CA GLY A 180 10.44 2.97 17.22
C GLY A 180 9.17 3.57 17.83
N ASP A 181 8.06 3.50 17.10
CA ASP A 181 6.76 4.13 17.40
C ASP A 181 6.06 3.63 18.68
N GLY A 182 6.52 2.52 19.27
CA GLY A 182 5.96 1.99 20.51
C GLY A 182 6.29 2.78 21.77
N THR A 183 5.52 2.56 22.84
CA THR A 183 5.78 3.08 24.18
C THR A 183 5.39 2.06 25.24
N ILE A 184 6.23 1.92 26.27
CA ILE A 184 5.94 1.13 27.46
C ILE A 184 5.62 2.12 28.60
N THR A 185 4.39 2.09 29.11
CA THR A 185 3.95 2.95 30.23
C THR A 185 3.63 2.14 31.48
N VAL A 186 3.80 2.79 32.62
CA VAL A 186 3.14 2.42 33.89
C VAL A 186 2.29 3.61 34.28
N ASP A 187 0.98 3.41 34.40
CA ASP A 187 0.05 4.45 34.86
C ASP A 187 -0.36 4.17 36.31
N LYS A 188 -0.57 5.23 37.12
CA LYS A 188 -1.33 5.13 38.37
C LYS A 188 -2.83 5.13 38.03
N LEU A 189 -3.53 4.07 38.39
CA LEU A 189 -4.99 4.08 38.64
C LEU A 189 -5.23 4.40 40.12
N LYS A 190 -6.49 4.53 40.57
CA LYS A 190 -6.84 4.95 41.95
C LYS A 190 -5.98 4.24 43.01
N ASN A 191 -6.08 2.90 43.05
CA ASN A 191 -5.45 2.04 44.05
C ASN A 191 -4.54 0.95 43.43
N THR A 192 -4.18 1.05 42.14
CA THR A 192 -3.36 0.05 41.43
C THR A 192 -2.46 0.70 40.39
N LEU A 193 -1.35 0.04 40.05
CA LEU A 193 -0.54 0.38 38.87
C LEU A 193 -1.01 -0.42 37.66
N ARG A 194 -1.01 0.20 36.47
CA ARG A 194 -1.32 -0.46 35.19
C ARG A 194 -0.16 -0.33 34.22
N ILE A 195 0.42 -1.46 33.84
CA ILE A 195 1.40 -1.54 32.76
C ILE A 195 0.68 -1.57 31.40
N ARG A 196 1.18 -0.82 30.42
CA ARG A 196 0.71 -0.87 29.03
C ARG A 196 1.89 -0.90 28.06
N PHE A 197 1.78 -1.74 27.05
CA PHE A 197 2.56 -1.65 25.82
C PHE A 197 1.63 -1.10 24.75
N VAL A 198 2.01 -0.01 24.11
CA VAL A 198 1.17 0.75 23.16
C VAL A 198 1.96 1.00 21.88
N ILE A 199 1.33 0.82 20.72
CA ILE A 199 1.85 1.24 19.40
C ILE A 199 0.73 2.03 18.73
N ALA A 200 0.98 3.26 18.30
CA ALA A 200 -0.05 4.18 17.79
C ALA A 200 0.34 4.78 16.43
N LEU A 201 -0.18 4.20 15.36
CA LEU A 201 0.16 4.54 13.97
C LEU A 201 -0.92 5.39 13.32
N LYS A 202 -0.61 6.04 12.20
CA LYS A 202 -1.64 6.69 11.35
C LYS A 202 -2.68 5.64 10.94
N ASN A 203 -3.95 5.98 11.03
CA ASN A 203 -5.04 5.09 10.62
C ASN A 203 -5.07 4.98 9.08
N LEU A 204 -4.48 3.90 8.58
CA LEU A 204 -4.39 3.53 7.17
C LEU A 204 -4.61 2.02 7.12
N ASP A 205 -5.35 1.51 6.13
CA ASP A 205 -5.75 0.10 6.05
C ASP A 205 -4.56 -0.87 6.16
N ARG A 206 -3.39 -0.46 5.64
CA ARG A 206 -2.11 -1.17 5.72
C ARG A 206 -1.59 -1.30 7.16
N ASN A 207 -1.68 -0.23 7.94
CA ASN A 207 -1.31 -0.24 9.37
C ASN A 207 -2.34 -1.02 10.20
N VAL A 208 -3.63 -0.93 9.84
CA VAL A 208 -4.69 -1.74 10.45
C VAL A 208 -4.43 -3.24 10.19
N PHE A 209 -4.13 -3.62 8.95
CA PHE A 209 -3.76 -4.99 8.55
C PHE A 209 -2.52 -5.50 9.32
N MET A 210 -1.43 -4.74 9.33
CA MET A 210 -0.22 -5.08 10.09
C MET A 210 -0.50 -5.26 11.58
N LEU A 211 -1.29 -4.38 12.20
CA LEU A 211 -1.64 -4.50 13.61
C LEU A 211 -2.60 -5.67 13.89
N ASN A 212 -3.42 -6.11 12.92
CA ASN A 212 -4.18 -7.37 13.01
C ASN A 212 -3.24 -8.58 13.05
N LEU A 213 -2.25 -8.69 12.14
CA LEU A 213 -1.25 -9.77 12.16
C LEU A 213 -0.48 -9.84 13.51
N ILE A 214 -0.12 -8.67 14.04
CA ILE A 214 0.49 -8.53 15.37
C ILE A 214 -0.47 -8.97 16.47
N ARG A 215 -1.74 -8.54 16.45
CA ARG A 215 -2.77 -8.95 17.43
C ARG A 215 -2.98 -10.46 17.42
N ASP A 216 -3.05 -11.08 16.26
CA ASP A 216 -3.39 -12.50 16.12
C ASP A 216 -2.20 -13.40 16.51
N THR A 217 -0.96 -12.90 16.35
CA THR A 217 0.25 -13.57 16.83
C THR A 217 0.49 -13.37 18.33
N ILE A 218 0.38 -12.13 18.82
CA ILE A 218 0.89 -11.70 20.14
C ILE A 218 -0.23 -11.50 21.17
N GLY A 219 -1.46 -11.27 20.75
CA GLY A 219 -2.55 -10.79 21.60
C GLY A 219 -2.61 -9.26 21.67
N GLY A 220 -3.19 -8.74 22.74
CA GLY A 220 -3.53 -7.31 22.85
C GLY A 220 -4.85 -6.96 22.14
N ARG A 221 -5.11 -5.66 22.01
CA ARG A 221 -6.35 -5.11 21.44
C ARG A 221 -6.02 -4.00 20.47
N ILE A 222 -6.77 -3.91 19.37
CA ILE A 222 -6.69 -2.81 18.40
C ILE A 222 -7.87 -1.87 18.62
N ARG A 223 -7.63 -0.57 18.50
CA ARG A 223 -8.63 0.50 18.58
C ARG A 223 -8.35 1.56 17.51
N ILE A 224 -9.39 2.29 17.14
CA ILE A 224 -9.28 3.52 16.38
C ILE A 224 -9.52 4.68 17.35
N GLU A 225 -8.62 5.66 17.38
CA GLU A 225 -8.62 6.74 18.37
C GLU A 225 -8.45 8.14 17.75
N ARG A 226 -8.75 9.18 18.54
CA ARG A 226 -8.56 10.60 18.21
C ARG A 226 -9.26 11.05 16.91
N ASN A 227 -10.54 10.70 16.77
CA ASN A 227 -11.40 11.01 15.62
C ASN A 227 -10.89 10.36 14.33
N ASN A 228 -10.84 9.03 14.29
CA ASN A 228 -10.42 8.22 13.14
C ASN A 228 -8.97 8.44 12.64
N ARG A 229 -8.13 9.22 13.34
CA ARG A 229 -6.77 9.59 12.88
C ARG A 229 -5.70 8.56 13.17
N TYR A 230 -5.84 7.77 14.24
CA TYR A 230 -4.83 6.80 14.67
C TYR A 230 -5.44 5.41 14.85
N VAL A 231 -4.71 4.39 14.42
CA VAL A 231 -4.93 3.00 14.83
C VAL A 231 -3.94 2.67 15.93
N VAL A 232 -4.44 2.12 17.04
CA VAL A 232 -3.70 1.91 18.27
C VAL A 232 -3.79 0.44 18.67
N TRP A 233 -2.66 -0.25 18.71
CA TRP A 233 -2.53 -1.55 19.37
C TRP A 233 -2.13 -1.35 20.83
N THR A 234 -2.69 -2.15 21.74
CA THR A 234 -2.36 -2.10 23.17
C THR A 234 -2.45 -3.48 23.83
N ALA A 235 -1.39 -3.88 24.54
CA ALA A 235 -1.39 -4.97 25.51
C ALA A 235 -1.34 -4.41 26.94
N SER A 236 -2.29 -4.81 27.79
CA SER A 236 -2.47 -4.21 29.13
C SER A 236 -3.20 -5.07 30.18
N ASN A 237 -3.76 -6.22 29.81
CA ASN A 237 -4.31 -7.19 30.76
C ASN A 237 -3.31 -8.32 31.02
N LYS A 238 -3.49 -9.07 32.12
CA LYS A 238 -2.54 -10.10 32.59
C LYS A 238 -2.18 -11.14 31.51
N LYS A 239 -3.15 -11.57 30.68
CA LYS A 239 -2.92 -12.57 29.62
C LYS A 239 -2.02 -12.05 28.51
N ASP A 240 -2.29 -10.83 28.02
CA ASP A 240 -1.47 -10.20 26.98
C ASP A 240 -0.09 -9.80 27.51
N LEU A 241 -0.01 -9.31 28.76
CA LEU A 241 1.25 -8.94 29.39
C LEU A 241 2.19 -10.15 29.57
N VAL A 242 1.67 -11.32 29.96
CA VAL A 242 2.48 -12.56 30.05
C VAL A 242 3.07 -12.93 28.69
N LYS A 243 2.28 -12.90 27.61
CA LYS A 243 2.80 -13.14 26.24
C LYS A 243 3.87 -12.13 25.86
N VAL A 244 3.62 -10.83 26.09
CA VAL A 244 4.56 -9.75 25.80
C VAL A 244 5.87 -9.90 26.56
N PHE A 245 5.84 -10.20 27.87
CA PHE A 245 7.06 -10.40 28.65
C PHE A 245 7.84 -11.66 28.23
N ALA A 246 7.16 -12.73 27.77
CA ALA A 246 7.82 -13.91 27.21
C ALA A 246 8.52 -13.59 25.88
N ILE A 247 7.86 -12.84 24.97
CA ILE A 247 8.45 -12.39 23.71
C ILE A 247 9.66 -11.48 23.97
N LEU A 248 9.56 -10.55 24.92
CA LEU A 248 10.66 -9.66 25.31
C LEU A 248 11.75 -10.34 26.17
N ALA A 249 11.58 -11.62 26.53
CA ALA A 249 12.63 -12.46 27.06
C ALA A 249 13.33 -13.25 25.95
N LYS A 250 12.60 -13.74 24.93
CA LYS A 250 13.17 -14.42 23.74
C LYS A 250 13.91 -13.44 22.82
N TYR A 251 13.38 -12.22 22.64
CA TYR A 251 13.99 -11.15 21.86
C TYR A 251 14.00 -9.85 22.70
N PRO A 252 15.10 -9.57 23.42
CA PRO A 252 15.24 -8.33 24.18
C PRO A 252 15.06 -7.05 23.35
N LEU A 253 14.75 -5.96 24.04
CA LEU A 253 14.85 -4.61 23.50
C LEU A 253 16.32 -4.22 23.35
N ILE A 254 16.68 -3.47 22.31
CA ILE A 254 18.05 -3.07 21.98
C ILE A 254 18.34 -1.62 22.39
N SER A 255 17.38 -0.70 22.21
CA SER A 255 17.57 0.71 22.53
C SER A 255 17.60 0.97 24.05
N SER A 256 18.56 1.78 24.50
CA SER A 256 18.74 2.09 25.92
C SER A 256 17.48 2.72 26.53
N ARG A 257 16.78 3.57 25.76
CA ARG A 257 15.53 4.22 26.15
C ARG A 257 14.40 3.20 26.42
N LYS A 258 14.24 2.16 25.60
CA LYS A 258 13.16 1.18 25.75
C LYS A 258 13.53 0.10 26.78
N GLN A 259 14.81 -0.28 26.89
CA GLN A 259 15.31 -1.08 28.01
C GLN A 259 15.05 -0.39 29.37
N CYS A 260 15.26 0.93 29.47
CA CYS A 260 14.88 1.76 30.62
C CYS A 260 13.38 1.65 30.97
N GLN A 261 12.49 1.85 29.99
CA GLN A 261 11.04 1.76 30.21
C GLN A 261 10.60 0.36 30.64
N LEU A 262 11.13 -0.70 30.01
CA LEU A 262 10.85 -2.09 30.39
C LEU A 262 11.35 -2.41 31.80
N SER A 263 12.53 -1.93 32.18
CA SER A 263 13.11 -2.13 33.52
C SER A 263 12.27 -1.45 34.60
N PHE A 264 11.78 -0.24 34.33
CA PHE A 264 10.83 0.45 35.22
C PHE A 264 9.49 -0.30 35.33
N ALA A 265 8.95 -0.79 34.21
CA ALA A 265 7.74 -1.61 34.20
C ALA A 265 7.91 -2.94 34.97
N LYS A 266 9.05 -3.63 34.82
CA LYS A 266 9.37 -4.83 35.61
C LYS A 266 9.44 -4.53 37.11
N ARG A 267 10.10 -3.45 37.53
CA ARG A 267 10.12 -3.02 38.96
C ARG A 267 8.70 -2.80 39.50
N CYS A 268 7.85 -2.08 38.76
CA CYS A 268 6.46 -1.81 39.16
C CYS A 268 5.53 -3.04 39.08
N LEU A 269 5.96 -4.14 38.44
CA LEU A 269 5.22 -5.42 38.43
C LEU A 269 5.58 -6.28 39.64
N ILE A 270 6.86 -6.29 40.03
CA ILE A 270 7.39 -7.06 41.16
C ILE A 270 7.00 -6.40 42.49
N ASN A 271 7.15 -5.07 42.58
CA ASN A 271 6.68 -4.27 43.70
C ASN A 271 5.69 -3.21 43.17
N PRO A 272 4.37 -3.46 43.29
CA PRO A 272 3.33 -2.55 42.78
C PRO A 272 3.02 -1.35 43.70
N ASP A 273 3.94 -0.97 44.60
CA ASP A 273 3.76 0.20 45.47
C ASP A 273 3.61 1.50 44.67
N ILE A 274 2.54 2.22 45.00
CA ILE A 274 2.16 3.51 44.42
C ILE A 274 3.07 4.63 44.93
N GLY A 275 3.56 4.58 46.17
CA GLY A 275 4.47 5.58 46.73
C GLY A 275 5.82 5.58 45.99
N ASN A 276 6.44 4.41 45.94
CA ASN A 276 7.65 4.12 45.16
C ASN A 276 7.49 4.52 43.69
N PHE A 277 6.35 4.18 43.04
CA PHE A 277 6.06 4.63 41.67
C PHE A 277 6.01 6.17 41.55
N VAL A 278 5.28 6.87 42.43
CA VAL A 278 5.15 8.34 42.37
C VAL A 278 6.51 9.02 42.53
N LYS A 279 7.37 8.51 43.43
CA LYS A 279 8.75 8.98 43.62
C LYS A 279 9.63 8.70 42.38
N ASN A 280 9.68 7.46 41.92
CA ASN A 280 10.65 7.00 40.91
C ASN A 280 10.25 7.25 39.43
N ARG A 281 9.00 7.65 39.13
CA ARG A 281 8.49 7.72 37.73
C ARG A 281 9.26 8.67 36.81
N ASN A 282 9.90 9.69 37.36
CA ASN A 282 10.73 10.65 36.62
C ASN A 282 12.15 10.07 36.37
N GLU A 283 12.66 9.30 37.33
CA GLU A 283 14.02 8.74 37.37
C GLU A 283 14.23 7.51 36.46
N LYS A 284 13.20 7.05 35.74
CA LYS A 284 13.25 5.84 34.90
C LYS A 284 14.34 5.83 33.82
N TYR A 285 14.92 6.98 33.48
CA TYR A 285 16.03 7.12 32.53
C TYR A 285 17.41 7.35 33.18
N LEU A 286 17.55 7.47 34.51
CA LEU A 286 18.85 7.71 35.17
C LEU A 286 19.91 6.65 34.84
N ASN A 287 19.49 5.41 34.59
CA ASN A 287 20.37 4.30 34.26
C ASN A 287 20.57 4.10 32.74
N GLN A 288 20.12 5.02 31.89
CA GLN A 288 20.16 4.84 30.43
C GLN A 288 21.59 4.62 29.89
N SER A 289 22.59 5.26 30.50
CA SER A 289 24.01 5.10 30.18
C SER A 289 24.60 3.71 30.48
N LYS A 290 23.94 2.89 31.31
CA LYS A 290 24.38 1.52 31.62
C LYS A 290 24.04 0.53 30.49
N PHE A 291 23.16 0.90 29.58
CA PHE A 291 22.74 0.08 28.45
C PHE A 291 23.66 0.32 27.25
N VAL A 292 24.89 -0.18 27.35
CA VAL A 292 25.91 -0.09 26.30
C VAL A 292 25.57 -1.08 25.17
N ILE A 293 25.39 -0.55 23.96
CA ILE A 293 25.22 -1.32 22.73
C ILE A 293 26.58 -1.40 22.03
N ASP A 294 27.11 -2.61 21.81
CA ASP A 294 28.23 -2.83 20.88
C ASP A 294 27.73 -2.75 19.44
N PRO A 295 28.23 -1.81 18.60
CA PRO A 295 27.82 -1.66 17.20
C PRO A 295 28.16 -2.84 16.27
N ASN A 296 28.86 -3.87 16.75
CA ASN A 296 29.27 -5.02 15.95
C ASN A 296 28.60 -6.34 16.37
N ASN A 297 27.94 -6.38 17.53
CA ASN A 297 27.32 -7.58 18.08
C ASN A 297 25.81 -7.63 17.74
N PHE A 298 25.50 -8.17 16.56
CA PHE A 298 24.12 -8.31 16.09
C PHE A 298 23.42 -9.51 16.75
N PRO A 299 22.32 -9.34 17.50
CA PRO A 299 21.58 -10.48 18.02
C PRO A 299 20.95 -11.31 16.88
N LEU A 300 20.70 -12.60 17.11
CA LEU A 300 20.18 -13.52 16.06
C LEU A 300 18.86 -13.05 15.44
N TYR A 301 18.01 -12.37 16.21
CA TYR A 301 16.73 -11.79 15.77
C TYR A 301 16.85 -10.40 15.11
N PHE A 302 18.07 -9.85 14.97
CA PHE A 302 18.29 -8.48 14.47
C PHE A 302 17.68 -8.28 13.07
N LYS A 303 17.61 -9.33 12.25
CA LYS A 303 17.07 -9.24 10.89
C LYS A 303 15.56 -8.93 10.88
N GLY A 304 14.78 -9.62 11.72
CA GLY A 304 13.35 -9.34 11.87
C GLY A 304 13.10 -8.02 12.61
N TRP A 305 13.87 -7.78 13.68
CA TRP A 305 13.84 -6.53 14.43
C TRP A 305 14.12 -5.31 13.53
N PHE A 306 15.11 -5.38 12.64
CA PHE A 306 15.48 -4.25 11.78
C PHE A 306 14.34 -3.87 10.84
N SER A 307 13.61 -4.83 10.27
CA SER A 307 12.42 -4.53 9.47
C SER A 307 11.31 -3.84 10.28
N GLY A 308 11.08 -4.27 11.52
CA GLY A 308 10.15 -3.59 12.42
C GLY A 308 10.57 -2.17 12.80
N PHE A 309 11.87 -1.98 13.08
CA PHE A 309 12.42 -0.67 13.43
C PHE A 309 12.43 0.28 12.21
N VAL A 310 12.60 -0.25 11.00
CA VAL A 310 12.45 0.49 9.73
C VAL A 310 11.00 0.86 9.46
N GLU A 311 10.03 0.03 9.80
CA GLU A 311 8.58 0.33 9.69
C GLU A 311 8.19 1.56 10.53
N ALA A 312 8.86 1.82 11.66
CA ALA A 312 8.74 3.07 12.41
C ALA A 312 9.69 4.16 11.89
N GLU A 313 10.98 4.07 12.21
CA GLU A 313 11.96 5.17 12.10
C GLU A 313 12.60 5.31 10.71
N GLY A 314 12.43 4.30 9.85
CA GLY A 314 13.00 4.30 8.49
C GLY A 314 12.30 5.27 7.55
N HIS A 315 13.04 5.85 6.61
CA HIS A 315 12.52 6.74 5.59
C HIS A 315 13.18 6.49 4.23
N PHE A 316 12.38 6.09 3.25
CA PHE A 316 12.79 5.93 1.86
C PHE A 316 12.55 7.23 1.10
N SER A 317 13.62 7.87 0.64
CA SER A 317 13.57 9.15 -0.05
C SER A 317 13.92 8.98 -1.53
N LEU A 318 12.99 9.35 -2.41
CA LEU A 318 13.18 9.46 -3.85
C LEU A 318 12.90 10.90 -4.28
N ILE A 319 13.89 11.54 -4.89
CA ILE A 319 13.75 12.87 -5.49
C ILE A 319 14.07 12.73 -6.98
N ARG A 320 13.15 13.17 -7.84
CA ARG A 320 13.33 13.26 -9.29
C ARG A 320 13.54 14.73 -9.70
N TYR A 321 14.19 14.95 -10.84
CA TYR A 321 14.15 16.21 -11.57
C TYR A 321 12.79 16.38 -12.28
N PRO A 322 12.41 17.59 -12.72
CA PRO A 322 11.23 17.79 -13.56
C PRO A 322 11.22 16.92 -14.84
N THR A 323 12.40 16.53 -15.33
CA THR A 323 12.61 15.61 -16.46
C THR A 323 12.36 14.12 -16.12
N GLY A 324 11.82 13.80 -14.94
CA GLY A 324 11.58 12.44 -14.48
C GLY A 324 12.82 11.65 -14.03
N LYS A 325 14.03 12.05 -14.46
CA LYS A 325 15.32 11.48 -14.04
C LYS A 325 15.51 11.55 -12.53
N ILE A 326 16.11 10.54 -11.91
CA ILE A 326 16.38 10.52 -10.47
C ILE A 326 17.51 11.50 -10.13
N ARG A 327 17.24 12.39 -9.17
CA ARG A 327 18.22 13.31 -8.55
C ARG A 327 18.85 12.73 -7.30
N LYS A 328 18.07 12.06 -6.45
CA LYS A 328 18.52 11.44 -5.21
C LYS A 328 17.65 10.23 -4.89
N ALA A 329 18.27 9.12 -4.52
CA ALA A 329 17.57 7.96 -3.97
C ALA A 329 18.37 7.39 -2.79
N SER A 330 17.86 7.62 -1.58
CA SER A 330 18.53 7.29 -0.32
C SER A 330 17.55 6.75 0.70
N PHE A 331 17.98 5.78 1.49
CA PHE A 331 17.32 5.37 2.72
C PHE A 331 17.93 6.16 3.88
N SER A 332 17.13 6.58 4.86
CA SER A 332 17.65 7.18 6.09
C SER A 332 16.88 6.69 7.30
N ILE A 333 17.56 6.63 8.45
CA ILE A 333 16.99 6.19 9.72
C ILE A 333 17.71 6.93 10.87
N GLY A 334 17.04 7.08 12.00
CA GLY A 334 17.59 7.77 13.15
C GLY A 334 16.92 7.39 14.47
N GLN A 335 17.50 7.83 15.58
CA GLN A 335 16.97 7.65 16.93
C GLN A 335 17.52 8.73 17.87
N ASN A 336 16.75 9.04 18.92
CA ASN A 336 17.10 10.01 19.94
C ASN A 336 18.02 9.34 20.98
N TYR A 337 19.13 9.98 21.32
CA TYR A 337 20.16 9.57 22.30
C TYR A 337 20.95 8.27 21.98
N ASP A 338 20.35 7.28 21.31
CA ASP A 338 20.98 5.99 20.98
C ASP A 338 21.94 6.04 19.77
N LYS A 339 23.06 6.78 19.86
CA LYS A 339 24.06 6.86 18.77
C LYS A 339 24.60 5.49 18.35
N SER A 340 24.91 4.63 19.33
CA SER A 340 25.45 3.28 19.09
C SER A 340 24.48 2.36 18.34
N LEU A 341 23.16 2.58 18.48
CA LEU A 341 22.15 1.85 17.71
C LEU A 341 22.20 2.22 16.22
N ILE A 342 22.43 3.51 15.91
CA ILE A 342 22.56 4.00 14.54
C ILE A 342 23.89 3.55 13.92
N GLU A 343 24.95 3.45 14.72
CA GLU A 343 26.23 2.85 14.30
C GLU A 343 26.07 1.34 14.04
N MET A 344 25.32 0.62 14.88
CA MET A 344 25.01 -0.81 14.64
C MET A 344 24.21 -1.00 13.34
N ILE A 345 23.16 -0.20 13.11
CA ILE A 345 22.37 -0.27 11.86
C ILE A 345 23.22 0.07 10.63
N LYS A 346 24.10 1.07 10.74
CA LYS A 346 25.07 1.45 9.69
C LYS A 346 26.02 0.29 9.38
N ASN A 347 26.55 -0.38 10.39
CA ASN A 347 27.46 -1.52 10.25
C ASN A 347 26.75 -2.74 9.65
N TYR A 348 25.54 -3.06 10.10
CA TYR A 348 24.70 -4.13 9.54
C TYR A 348 24.45 -3.94 8.03
N VAL A 349 24.15 -2.71 7.59
CA VAL A 349 23.92 -2.38 6.17
C VAL A 349 25.25 -2.25 5.37
N GLY A 350 26.41 -2.42 6.01
CA GLY A 350 27.73 -2.31 5.37
C GLY A 350 28.03 -0.89 4.85
N SER A 351 27.53 0.13 5.56
CA SER A 351 27.51 1.52 5.12
C SER A 351 28.65 2.36 5.69
N THR A 352 29.47 2.96 4.84
CA THR A 352 30.54 3.90 5.24
C THR A 352 30.05 5.33 5.54
N HIS A 353 28.75 5.62 5.31
CA HIS A 353 28.19 6.96 5.48
C HIS A 353 28.29 7.47 6.94
N LYS A 354 28.69 8.74 7.10
CA LYS A 354 28.80 9.41 8.40
C LYS A 354 27.43 9.56 9.08
N ILE A 355 27.38 9.26 10.39
CA ILE A 355 26.24 9.61 11.24
C ILE A 355 26.27 11.11 11.52
N THR A 356 25.13 11.77 11.33
CA THR A 356 24.91 13.18 11.71
C THR A 356 24.11 13.26 13.00
N GLU A 357 24.45 14.23 13.85
CA GLU A 357 23.55 14.71 14.90
C GLU A 357 22.68 15.81 14.25
N ASP A 358 21.37 15.62 14.20
CA ASP A 358 20.44 16.65 13.70
C ASP A 358 20.52 17.87 14.65
N LYS A 359 20.49 19.09 14.11
CA LYS A 359 20.53 20.32 14.92
C LYS A 359 19.43 20.31 15.99
N PRO A 360 19.71 20.77 17.23
CA PRO A 360 18.71 20.89 18.27
C PRO A 360 17.45 21.60 17.77
N LYS A 361 16.31 20.92 17.83
CA LYS A 361 15.02 21.57 17.65
C LYS A 361 14.79 22.43 18.88
N LEU A 362 14.90 23.74 18.74
CA LEU A 362 14.48 24.69 19.77
C LEU A 362 13.00 24.44 20.07
N VAL A 363 12.72 23.74 21.17
CA VAL A 363 11.37 23.53 21.67
C VAL A 363 10.91 24.88 22.19
N LYS A 364 10.10 25.60 21.40
CA LYS A 364 9.47 26.84 21.87
C LYS A 364 8.71 26.53 23.16
N ALA A 365 9.10 27.17 24.27
CA ALA A 365 8.58 26.90 25.61
C ALA A 365 7.04 26.95 25.69
N SER A 366 6.41 27.74 24.80
CA SER A 366 4.97 27.84 24.59
C SER A 366 4.22 26.56 24.23
N PHE A 367 4.89 25.40 24.10
CA PHE A 367 4.26 24.09 23.89
C PHE A 367 4.30 23.15 25.11
N PHE A 368 4.88 23.56 26.24
CA PHE A 368 4.60 22.89 27.52
C PHE A 368 3.21 23.33 28.02
N ASP A 369 2.28 22.37 28.10
CA ASP A 369 0.89 22.65 28.48
C ASP A 369 0.81 23.08 29.95
N ASN A 370 0.47 24.36 30.18
CA ASN A 370 0.35 24.98 31.51
C ASN A 370 -0.57 24.22 32.48
N ARG A 371 -1.43 23.31 32.00
CA ARG A 371 -2.25 22.41 32.83
C ARG A 371 -1.47 21.45 33.73
N LEU A 372 -0.18 21.21 33.47
CA LEU A 372 0.67 20.46 34.41
C LEU A 372 1.29 21.33 35.51
N ALA A 373 1.45 22.64 35.29
CA ALA A 373 1.95 23.57 36.29
C ALA A 373 0.83 24.09 37.21
N GLY A 374 -0.27 24.56 36.61
CA GLY A 374 -1.38 25.25 37.29
C GLY A 374 -2.25 24.40 38.23
N SER A 375 -1.86 23.17 38.53
CA SER A 375 -2.54 22.26 39.47
C SER A 375 -1.59 21.61 40.47
N ILE A 376 -0.33 22.02 40.51
CA ILE A 376 0.68 21.55 41.48
C ILE A 376 1.36 22.73 42.18
N PHE A 377 1.55 23.86 41.50
CA PHE A 377 2.20 25.07 42.05
C PHE A 377 1.17 26.14 42.42
N LYS A 378 0.41 25.92 43.50
CA LYS A 378 -0.47 26.93 44.12
C LYS A 378 -0.25 27.15 45.62
N GLU A 379 0.61 26.35 46.24
CA GLU A 379 1.08 26.54 47.60
C GLU A 379 2.63 26.50 47.58
N GLU A 380 3.27 27.09 48.59
CA GLU A 380 4.73 27.27 48.73
C GLU A 380 5.42 28.20 47.71
N ASN A 381 5.16 29.51 47.87
CA ASN A 381 6.03 30.57 47.35
C ASN A 381 7.40 30.55 48.07
N ASN A 382 8.37 29.75 47.60
CA ASN A 382 9.81 30.01 47.84
C ASN A 382 10.81 29.25 46.94
N PHE A 383 10.38 28.35 46.04
CA PHE A 383 11.30 27.57 45.22
C PHE A 383 11.69 28.26 43.89
N GLN A 384 12.37 29.41 43.98
CA GLN A 384 13.03 30.08 42.84
C GLN A 384 14.56 29.91 42.88
N SER A 385 15.21 30.13 41.72
CA SER A 385 16.65 29.92 41.47
C SER A 385 17.20 28.53 41.85
N ASN A 386 17.06 27.56 40.93
CA ASN A 386 18.07 26.52 40.62
C ASN A 386 17.56 25.44 39.64
N LEU A 387 16.29 25.49 39.21
CA LEU A 387 15.89 24.89 37.94
C LEU A 387 16.53 25.68 36.80
N SER A 388 17.67 25.17 36.33
CA SER A 388 18.45 25.73 35.22
C SER A 388 17.67 25.70 33.91
N GLU A 389 18.15 26.46 32.92
CA GLU A 389 17.64 26.46 31.53
C GLU A 389 17.98 25.16 30.76
N ASP A 390 17.99 24.00 31.43
CA ASP A 390 18.19 22.68 30.82
C ASP A 390 16.90 22.25 30.10
N CYS A 391 16.55 23.02 29.06
CA CYS A 391 15.58 22.69 28.04
C CYS A 391 16.12 21.51 27.22
N SER A 392 16.12 20.33 27.86
CA SER A 392 17.02 19.21 27.60
C SER A 392 17.22 18.94 26.11
N ILE A 393 18.43 19.20 25.62
CA ILE A 393 18.74 19.14 24.19
C ILE A 393 18.58 17.69 23.70
N THR A 394 17.52 17.44 22.95
CA THR A 394 17.20 16.12 22.37
C THR A 394 18.16 15.81 21.23
N LYS A 395 19.30 15.20 21.55
CA LYS A 395 20.28 14.72 20.56
C LYS A 395 19.64 13.64 19.69
N HIS A 396 19.45 13.91 18.41
CA HIS A 396 18.89 12.96 17.45
C HIS A 396 19.96 12.53 16.45
N TYR A 397 20.30 11.24 16.44
CA TYR A 397 21.30 10.67 15.55
C TYR A 397 20.64 10.11 14.32
N ARG A 398 21.19 10.41 13.14
CA ARG A 398 20.66 10.01 11.84
C ARG A 398 21.79 9.50 10.95
N VAL A 399 21.51 8.45 10.16
CA VAL A 399 22.35 8.04 9.02
C VAL A 399 21.54 8.13 7.74
N ALA A 400 22.15 8.66 6.68
CA ALA A 400 21.59 8.73 5.34
C ALA A 400 22.42 7.84 4.40
N ILE A 401 21.85 6.68 4.05
CA ILE A 401 22.51 5.61 3.32
C ILE A 401 22.11 5.66 1.84
N TYR A 402 23.10 5.68 0.96
CA TYR A 402 22.92 5.64 -0.49
C TYR A 402 23.98 4.74 -1.16
N GLY A 403 24.09 4.82 -2.49
CA GLY A 403 25.01 4.01 -3.30
C GLY A 403 24.49 2.61 -3.66
N PRO A 404 25.05 1.94 -4.69
CA PRO A 404 24.54 0.66 -5.18
C PRO A 404 24.65 -0.50 -4.18
N LYS A 405 25.78 -0.63 -3.47
CA LYS A 405 26.04 -1.74 -2.52
C LYS A 405 24.97 -1.78 -1.41
N SER A 406 24.76 -0.65 -0.74
CA SER A 406 23.78 -0.54 0.36
C SER A 406 22.33 -0.69 -0.13
N ARG A 407 22.01 -0.23 -1.36
CA ARG A 407 20.70 -0.50 -1.96
C ARG A 407 20.50 -1.98 -2.25
N SER A 408 21.46 -2.64 -2.87
CA SER A 408 21.43 -4.10 -3.09
C SER A 408 21.25 -4.86 -1.77
N PHE A 409 21.95 -4.47 -0.70
CA PHE A 409 21.75 -5.05 0.63
C PHE A 409 20.32 -4.86 1.14
N LEU A 410 19.80 -3.63 1.14
CA LEU A 410 18.44 -3.34 1.61
C LEU A 410 17.37 -4.07 0.78
N PHE A 411 17.55 -4.18 -0.54
CA PHE A 411 16.65 -4.93 -1.40
C PHE A 411 16.64 -6.43 -1.06
N THR A 412 17.81 -7.04 -0.90
CA THR A 412 17.94 -8.44 -0.44
C THR A 412 17.38 -8.63 0.97
N HIS A 413 17.56 -7.67 1.86
CA HIS A 413 17.03 -7.71 3.22
C HIS A 413 15.50 -7.73 3.23
N PHE A 414 14.83 -6.73 2.63
CA PHE A 414 13.36 -6.63 2.65
C PHE A 414 12.66 -7.66 1.74
N SER A 415 13.40 -8.35 0.87
CA SER A 415 12.89 -9.54 0.17
C SER A 415 12.78 -10.77 1.08
N ASN A 416 13.64 -10.89 2.10
CA ASN A 416 13.64 -11.99 3.07
C ASN A 416 12.91 -11.65 4.38
N TYR A 417 12.94 -10.39 4.79
CA TYR A 417 12.37 -9.87 6.03
C TYR A 417 11.46 -8.67 5.70
N PRO A 418 10.24 -8.91 5.18
CA PRO A 418 9.42 -7.88 4.54
C PRO A 418 8.80 -6.90 5.52
N LEU A 419 8.77 -5.61 5.14
CA LEU A 419 7.93 -4.59 5.77
C LEU A 419 6.45 -4.97 5.65
N LEU A 420 5.63 -4.61 6.63
CA LEU A 420 4.26 -5.13 6.77
C LEU A 420 3.17 -4.05 6.72
N GLY A 421 3.51 -2.79 6.97
CA GLY A 421 2.58 -1.66 7.06
C GLY A 421 2.70 -0.66 5.92
N ASP A 422 2.46 0.61 6.20
CA ASP A 422 2.55 1.69 5.22
C ASP A 422 3.98 1.91 4.68
N LYS A 423 5.02 1.54 5.45
CA LYS A 423 6.41 1.64 5.01
C LYS A 423 6.71 0.70 3.85
N TYR A 424 6.02 -0.44 3.75
CA TYR A 424 6.14 -1.34 2.59
C TYR A 424 5.87 -0.61 1.27
N TYR A 425 4.84 0.24 1.22
CA TYR A 425 4.49 1.00 0.01
C TYR A 425 5.49 2.13 -0.26
N SER A 426 6.01 2.77 0.80
CA SER A 426 7.12 3.74 0.69
C SER A 426 8.39 3.08 0.13
N TYR A 427 8.70 1.87 0.57
CA TYR A 427 9.81 1.06 0.07
C TYR A 427 9.60 0.64 -1.38
N VAL A 428 8.42 0.12 -1.76
CA VAL A 428 8.22 -0.33 -3.14
C VAL A 428 8.20 0.83 -4.14
N ASN A 429 7.60 1.98 -3.79
CA ASN A 429 7.70 3.19 -4.63
C ASN A 429 9.15 3.71 -4.79
N TRP A 430 10.05 3.30 -3.88
CA TRP A 430 11.49 3.59 -3.95
C TRP A 430 12.24 2.54 -4.79
N ILE A 431 11.89 1.25 -4.72
CA ILE A 431 12.51 0.22 -5.58
C ILE A 431 12.04 0.32 -7.04
N SER A 432 10.77 0.67 -7.28
CA SER A 432 10.18 0.84 -8.62
C SER A 432 10.69 2.08 -9.37
N ALA A 433 11.68 2.77 -8.82
CA ALA A 433 12.45 3.79 -9.52
C ALA A 433 13.72 3.23 -10.17
N PHE A 434 14.10 2.00 -9.85
CA PHE A 434 15.27 1.31 -10.39
C PHE A 434 14.81 0.23 -11.36
N ASP A 435 14.36 0.65 -12.55
CA ASP A 435 13.74 -0.22 -13.57
C ASP A 435 14.60 -1.46 -13.90
N ASN A 436 15.93 -1.33 -13.87
CA ASN A 436 16.90 -2.40 -14.12
C ASN A 436 17.23 -3.26 -12.87
N TYR A 437 16.43 -3.28 -11.80
CA TYR A 437 16.71 -4.12 -10.62
C TYR A 437 16.81 -5.62 -10.99
N ALA A 438 16.02 -6.06 -11.97
CA ALA A 438 16.08 -7.43 -12.50
C ALA A 438 17.35 -7.74 -13.33
N GLU A 439 18.12 -6.73 -13.74
CA GLU A 439 19.45 -6.91 -14.37
C GLU A 439 20.56 -6.85 -13.31
N LEU A 440 20.42 -5.95 -12.33
CA LEU A 440 21.31 -5.81 -11.17
C LEU A 440 21.35 -7.06 -10.25
N LEU A 441 20.36 -7.95 -10.38
CA LEU A 441 20.36 -9.30 -9.78
C LEU A 441 20.92 -10.40 -10.69
N LYS A 442 21.06 -10.16 -12.00
CA LYS A 442 21.63 -11.10 -12.98
C LYS A 442 23.12 -10.87 -13.26
N SER A 443 23.67 -9.73 -12.83
CA SER A 443 25.11 -9.41 -12.94
C SER A 443 25.90 -9.84 -11.70
N LYS A 444 25.52 -10.97 -11.09
CA LYS A 444 26.12 -11.62 -9.91
C LYS A 444 25.86 -13.12 -9.99
#